data_AF-A0A523ASE9-F1
#
_entry.id   AF-A0A523ASE9-F1
#
_cell.length_a   1.000
_cell.length_b   1.000
_cell.length_c   1.000
_cell.angle_alpha   90.00
_cell.angle_beta   90.00
_cell.angle_gamma   90.00
#
_symmetry.space_group_name_H-M   'P 1'
#
loop_
_entity.id
_entity.type
_entity.pdbx_description
1 polymer ?
#
loop_
_entity_poly.entity_id
_entity_poly.type
_entity_poly.pdbx_seq_one_letter_code
_entity_poly.pdbx_strand_id
1 'polypeptide(L)' 'RLRDRDSLQGCGTCQYRYVCGGCRARAYGYFGDVQAADPGCPYNSRYWEELKASLQRAQA' A
#
# COMPACT_ATOMS: atom_id res chain seq x y z
N ARG A 1 -8.37 -7.47 -12.53
CA ARG A 1 -7.17 -6.79 -11.99
C ARG A 1 -6.85 -7.16 -10.53
N LEU A 2 -7.79 -7.11 -9.57
CA LEU A 2 -7.48 -7.44 -8.16
C LEU A 2 -6.85 -8.82 -7.90
N ARG A 3 -7.07 -9.82 -8.76
CA ARG A 3 -6.44 -11.16 -8.65
C ARG A 3 -5.04 -11.24 -9.28
N ASP A 4 -4.68 -10.25 -10.09
CA ASP A 4 -3.32 -10.10 -10.61
C ASP A 4 -2.46 -9.49 -9.50
N ARG A 5 -1.50 -10.27 -9.00
CA ARG A 5 -0.61 -9.84 -7.91
C ARG A 5 0.52 -8.96 -8.41
N ASP A 6 0.91 -9.12 -9.66
CA ASP A 6 2.02 -8.38 -10.25
C ASP A 6 1.62 -6.93 -10.53
N SER A 7 0.32 -6.65 -10.66
CA SER A 7 -0.21 -5.30 -10.83
C SER A 7 -0.40 -4.51 -9.52
N LEU A 8 -0.11 -5.09 -8.35
CA LEU A 8 -0.25 -4.40 -7.06
C LEU A 8 0.91 -3.43 -6.82
N GLN A 9 0.61 -2.18 -6.46
CA GLN A 9 1.63 -1.19 -6.14
C GLN A 9 2.37 -1.57 -4.85
N GLY A 10 3.70 -1.58 -4.86
CA GLY A 10 4.57 -1.98 -3.74
C GLY A 10 4.52 -3.49 -3.45
N CYS A 11 3.33 -4.05 -3.30
CA CYS A 11 3.13 -5.47 -3.02
C CYS A 11 3.43 -6.38 -4.23
N GLY A 12 3.33 -5.91 -5.47
CA GLY A 12 3.60 -6.70 -6.68
C GLY A 12 5.09 -6.94 -6.96
N THR A 13 5.96 -6.11 -6.39
CA THR A 13 7.42 -6.29 -6.45
C THR A 13 7.99 -6.98 -5.21
N CYS A 14 7.14 -7.28 -4.21
CA CYS A 14 7.56 -7.91 -2.97
C CYS A 14 7.80 -9.41 -3.16
N GLN A 15 8.84 -9.96 -2.51
CA GLN A 15 9.15 -11.40 -2.57
C GLN A 15 8.01 -12.29 -2.03
N TYR A 16 7.12 -11.74 -1.21
CA TYR A 16 5.97 -12.45 -0.63
C TYR A 16 4.66 -12.22 -1.39
N ARG A 17 4.69 -11.66 -2.60
CA ARG A 17 3.50 -11.20 -3.34
C ARG A 17 2.41 -12.27 -3.54
N TYR A 18 2.81 -13.53 -3.78
CA TYR A 18 1.87 -14.63 -4.01
C TYR A 18 1.38 -15.29 -2.72
N VAL A 19 1.99 -14.99 -1.56
CA VAL A 19 1.61 -15.54 -0.25
C VAL A 19 0.78 -14.54 0.55
N CYS A 20 1.25 -13.30 0.64
CA CYS A 20 0.61 -12.25 1.45
C CYS A 20 -0.12 -11.23 0.58
N GLY A 21 0.57 -10.59 -0.38
CA GLY A 21 0.01 -9.54 -1.24
C GLY A 21 -0.46 -8.26 -0.52
N GLY A 22 -0.28 -8.16 0.80
CA GLY A 22 -0.71 -7.04 1.65
C GLY A 22 -2.24 -6.94 1.83
N CYS A 23 -2.67 -6.17 2.83
CA CYS A 23 -4.08 -5.97 3.13
C CYS A 23 -4.75 -5.01 2.14
N ARG A 24 -5.68 -5.55 1.34
CA ARG A 24 -6.43 -4.77 0.33
C ARG A 24 -7.42 -3.79 0.96
N ALA A 25 -7.98 -4.13 2.13
CA ALA A 25 -8.86 -3.25 2.88
C ALA A 25 -8.11 -2.00 3.37
N ARG A 26 -6.87 -2.14 3.86
CA ARG A 26 -6.02 -1.00 4.22
C ARG A 26 -5.62 -0.17 3.00
N ALA A 27 -5.21 -0.81 1.90
CA ALA A 27 -4.89 -0.10 0.66
C ALA A 27 -6.05 0.82 0.22
N TYR A 28 -7.27 0.28 0.20
CA TYR A 28 -8.46 1.07 -0.12
C TYR A 28 -8.78 2.14 0.94
N GLY A 29 -8.69 1.80 2.23
CA GLY A 29 -9.01 2.75 3.30
C GLY A 29 -8.09 3.97 3.35
N TYR A 30 -6.81 3.81 3.01
CA TYR A 30 -5.84 4.91 3.01
C TYR A 30 -5.72 5.64 1.67
N PHE A 31 -5.84 4.93 0.54
CA PHE A 31 -5.56 5.49 -0.78
C PHE A 31 -6.77 5.57 -1.71
N GLY A 32 -7.92 5.00 -1.33
CA GLY A 32 -9.08 4.86 -2.23
C GLY A 32 -8.84 3.89 -3.40
N ASP A 33 -7.70 3.18 -3.42
CA ASP A 33 -7.31 2.25 -4.48
C ASP A 33 -6.98 0.88 -3.89
N VAL A 34 -7.76 -0.14 -4.27
CA VAL A 34 -7.55 -1.54 -3.84
C VAL A 34 -6.23 -2.13 -4.34
N GLN A 35 -5.62 -1.54 -5.38
CA GLN A 35 -4.32 -1.95 -5.92
C GLN A 35 -3.15 -1.20 -5.31
N ALA A 36 -3.38 -0.18 -4.49
CA ALA A 36 -2.32 0.53 -3.81
C ALA A 36 -1.55 -0.38 -2.84
N ALA A 37 -0.41 0.09 -2.36
CA ALA A 37 0.34 -0.62 -1.34
C ALA A 37 -0.44 -0.73 -0.03
N ASP A 38 -0.11 -1.73 0.77
CA ASP A 38 -0.55 -1.78 2.16
C ASP A 38 0.43 -0.95 3.01
N PRO A 39 0.04 0.24 3.52
CA PRO A 39 0.95 1.11 4.25
C PRO A 39 1.26 0.60 5.65
N GLY A 40 0.44 -0.32 6.19
CA GLY A 40 0.71 -0.97 7.47
C GLY A 40 1.73 -2.10 7.39
N CYS A 41 2.24 -2.43 6.21
CA CYS A 41 3.24 -3.48 6.02
C CYS A 41 4.65 -2.92 6.25
N PRO A 42 5.52 -3.58 7.06
CA PRO A 42 6.91 -3.15 7.26
C PRO A 42 7.71 -3.03 5.96
N TYR A 43 7.42 -3.86 4.95
CA TYR A 43 8.07 -3.83 3.64
C TYR A 43 7.60 -2.66 2.73
N ASN A 44 6.57 -1.93 3.15
CA ASN A 44 6.00 -0.78 2.44
C ASN A 44 6.11 0.50 3.29
N SER A 45 7.07 0.58 4.22
CA SER A 45 7.23 1.73 5.13
C SER A 45 7.27 3.08 4.42
N ARG A 46 7.84 3.15 3.20
CA ARG A 46 7.82 4.37 2.37
C ARG A 46 6.42 4.99 2.20
N TYR A 47 5.40 4.15 2.01
CA TYR A 47 4.03 4.60 1.79
C TYR A 47 3.41 5.18 3.06
N TRP A 48 3.81 4.66 4.23
CA TRP A 48 3.42 5.22 5.51
C TRP A 48 4.08 6.58 5.76
N GLU A 49 5.37 6.71 5.45
CA GLU A 49 6.09 7.98 5.60
C GLU A 49 5.50 9.07 4.67
N GLU A 50 5.16 8.72 3.43
CA GLU A 50 4.50 9.63 2.49
C GLU A 50 3.12 10.10 2.99
N LEU A 51 2.31 9.18 3.54
CA LEU A 51 1.02 9.50 4.15
C LEU A 51 1.16 10.44 5.35
N LYS A 52 2.12 10.19 6.25
CA LYS A 52 2.38 11.09 7.38
C LYS A 52 2.78 12.48 6.91
N ALA A 53 3.67 12.55 5.92
CA ALA A 53 4.12 13.82 5.37
C ALA A 53 2.98 14.59 4.68
N SER A 54 2.06 13.90 4.00
CA SER A 54 0.89 14.56 3.40
C SER A 54 -0.08 15.10 4.45
N LEU A 55 -0.33 14.35 5.53
CA LEU A 55 -1.15 14.80 6.65
C LEU A 55 -0.55 16.04 7.33
N GLN A 56 0.76 16.03 7.59
CA GLN A 56 1.47 17.18 8.17
C GLN A 56 1.33 18.44 7.31
N ARG A 57 1.43 18.29 5.98
CA ARG A 57 1.22 19.41 5.04
C ARG A 57 -0.22 19.90 5.00
N ALA A 58 -1.20 19.01 5.12
CA ALA A 58 -2.62 19.38 5.12
C ALA A 58 -3.07 20.03 6.45
N GLN A 59 -2.28 19.87 7.51
CA GLN A 59 -2.51 20.43 8.83
C GLN A 59 -1.79 21.77 9.06
N ALA A 60 -0.96 22.20 8.11
CA ALA A 60 -0.27 23.50 8.10
C ALA A 60 -1.06 24.52 7.28
#